data_AF-A0A8T5XCF4-F1
#
_entry.id   AF-A0A8T5XCF4-F1
#
_cell.length_a   1.000
_cell.length_b   1.000
_cell.length_c   1.000
_cell.angle_alpha   90.00
_cell.angle_beta   90.00
_cell.angle_gamma   90.00
#
_symmetry.space_group_name_H-M   'P 1'
#
loop_
_entity.id
_entity.type
_entity.pdbx_description
1 polymer ?
#
loop_
_entity_poly.entity_id
_entity_poly.type
_entity_poly.pdbx_seq_one_letter_code
_entity_poly.pdbx_strand_id
1 'polypeptide(L)'
;MEVLLMKKIGIYMITDTKENKAYLGQSDDIARRASCHFSKAKGQYHEYKELNEAYRNGGKDRLKFEILEECSRNELNDREKFWFKYMKQVDSIEVINKTERTHTKSKVKDTSRMCKAQQSVNNPRCRLSKQDIFNILDMVEQGIKRKDIAEQYNISENYISRIGKDRRIEEYKEYYANKEKDATKVASA
;
A
#
# COMPACT_ATOMS: atom_id res chain seq x y z
N MET A 1 -24.38 -23.75 -5.75
CA MET A 1 -23.71 -24.09 -4.47
C MET A 1 -22.49 -23.20 -4.34
N GLU A 2 -22.41 -22.43 -3.25
CA GLU A 2 -21.29 -21.54 -2.98
C GLU A 2 -20.21 -22.36 -2.26
N VAL A 3 -19.12 -22.67 -2.97
CA VAL A 3 -18.00 -23.39 -2.37
C VAL A 3 -17.28 -22.41 -1.45
N LEU A 4 -17.50 -22.54 -0.14
CA LEU A 4 -16.72 -21.85 0.87
C LEU A 4 -15.29 -22.43 0.81
N LEU A 5 -14.41 -21.76 0.07
CA LEU A 5 -12.99 -22.10 0.08
C LEU A 5 -12.46 -21.79 1.49
N MET A 6 -12.00 -22.83 2.19
CA MET A 6 -11.27 -22.65 3.44
C MET A 6 -9.93 -21.94 3.16
N LYS A 7 -9.42 -21.23 4.16
CA LYS A 7 -8.11 -20.58 4.07
C LYS A 7 -7.02 -21.64 3.85
N LYS A 8 -6.43 -21.63 2.66
CA LYS A 8 -5.33 -22.52 2.26
C LYS A 8 -4.17 -21.71 1.71
N ILE A 9 -2.95 -22.23 1.88
CA ILE A 9 -1.71 -21.68 1.33
C ILE A 9 -1.28 -22.60 0.19
N GLY A 10 -0.96 -22.03 -0.96
CA GLY A 10 -0.54 -22.86 -2.09
C GLY A 10 -0.66 -22.20 -3.46
N ILE A 11 -0.66 -23.07 -4.47
CA ILE A 11 -0.74 -22.76 -5.89
C ILE A 11 -2.13 -23.11 -6.42
N TYR A 12 -2.70 -22.20 -7.20
CA TYR A 12 -4.01 -22.37 -7.83
C TYR A 12 -3.97 -22.01 -9.32
N MET A 13 -5.02 -22.42 -10.01
CA MET A 13 -5.25 -22.18 -11.42
C MET A 13 -6.67 -21.66 -11.64
N ILE A 14 -6.82 -20.72 -12.58
CA ILE A 14 -8.12 -20.27 -13.09
C ILE A 14 -8.16 -20.57 -14.59
N THR A 15 -9.03 -21.49 -14.99
CA THR A 15 -9.13 -21.97 -16.38
C THR A 15 -10.39 -21.44 -17.03
N ASP A 16 -10.25 -20.90 -18.24
CA ASP A 16 -11.37 -20.68 -19.15
C ASP A 16 -11.75 -22.01 -19.80
N THR A 17 -12.93 -22.53 -19.46
CA THR A 17 -13.41 -23.84 -19.94
C THR A 17 -13.72 -23.89 -21.43
N LYS A 18 -13.74 -22.75 -22.13
CA LYS A 18 -13.99 -22.67 -23.58
C LYS A 18 -12.73 -22.42 -24.42
N GLU A 19 -11.77 -21.67 -23.91
CA GLU A 19 -10.59 -21.24 -24.69
C GLU A 19 -9.29 -21.98 -24.31
N ASN A 20 -9.34 -22.97 -23.41
CA ASN A 20 -8.16 -23.69 -22.92
C ASN A 20 -7.02 -22.78 -22.43
N LYS A 21 -7.39 -21.58 -21.94
CA LYS A 21 -6.46 -20.61 -21.37
C LYS A 21 -6.52 -20.69 -19.86
N ALA A 22 -5.36 -20.63 -19.21
CA ALA A 22 -5.27 -20.70 -17.75
C ALA A 22 -4.38 -19.61 -17.16
N TYR A 23 -4.84 -19.05 -16.05
CA TYR A 23 -4.04 -18.21 -15.17
C TYR A 23 -3.54 -19.04 -13.98
N LEU A 24 -2.24 -18.97 -13.70
CA LEU A 24 -1.63 -19.58 -12.53
C LEU A 24 -1.33 -18.53 -11.48
N GLY A 25 -1.48 -18.88 -10.20
CA GLY A 25 -1.06 -17.97 -9.14
C GLY A 25 -0.81 -18.67 -7.82
N GLN A 26 -0.09 -17.95 -6.96
CA GLN A 26 0.15 -18.35 -5.58
C GLN A 26 -0.61 -17.46 -4.57
N SER A 27 -0.89 -17.99 -3.38
CA SER A 27 -1.41 -17.20 -2.26
C SER A 27 -1.14 -17.86 -0.91
N ASP A 28 -1.03 -17.06 0.15
CA ASP A 28 -1.12 -17.50 1.54
C ASP A 28 -2.57 -17.51 2.09
N ASP A 29 -3.50 -17.11 1.24
CA ASP A 29 -4.94 -17.20 1.46
C ASP A 29 -5.61 -17.34 0.09
N ILE A 30 -5.77 -18.58 -0.36
CA ILE A 30 -6.35 -18.92 -1.66
C ILE A 30 -7.81 -18.48 -1.73
N ALA A 31 -8.58 -18.64 -0.65
CA ALA A 31 -10.00 -18.30 -0.59
C ALA A 31 -10.24 -16.80 -0.86
N ARG A 32 -9.54 -15.95 -0.11
CA ARG A 32 -9.59 -14.49 -0.31
C ARG A 32 -9.12 -14.11 -1.71
N ARG A 33 -8.09 -14.78 -2.21
CA ARG A 33 -7.53 -14.51 -3.53
C ARG A 33 -8.49 -14.87 -4.66
N ALA A 34 -9.17 -16.01 -4.57
CA ALA A 34 -10.21 -16.41 -5.50
C ALA A 34 -11.32 -15.36 -5.57
N SER A 35 -11.86 -14.95 -4.42
CA SER A 35 -12.89 -13.90 -4.35
C SER A 35 -12.44 -12.60 -5.02
N CYS A 36 -11.19 -12.19 -4.83
CA CYS A 36 -10.63 -11.00 -5.47
C CYS A 36 -10.57 -11.13 -6.99
N HIS A 37 -10.09 -12.27 -7.52
CA HIS A 37 -10.05 -12.53 -8.96
C HIS A 37 -11.45 -12.48 -9.59
N PHE A 38 -12.43 -13.18 -9.01
CA PHE A 38 -13.80 -13.18 -9.52
C PHE A 38 -14.47 -11.81 -9.44
N SER A 39 -14.26 -11.06 -8.35
CA SER A 39 -14.79 -9.70 -8.21
C SER A 39 -14.21 -8.74 -9.26
N LYS A 40 -12.90 -8.83 -9.51
CA LYS A 40 -12.20 -8.05 -10.54
C LYS A 40 -12.71 -8.38 -11.95
N ALA A 41 -12.85 -9.67 -12.26
CA ALA A 41 -13.35 -10.13 -13.55
C ALA A 41 -14.80 -9.70 -13.77
N LYS A 42 -15.66 -9.83 -12.76
CA LYS A 42 -17.05 -9.33 -12.78
C LYS A 42 -17.11 -7.82 -13.05
N GLY A 43 -16.22 -7.06 -12.42
CA GLY A 43 -16.11 -5.61 -12.63
C GLY A 43 -15.34 -5.17 -13.87
N GLN A 44 -14.79 -6.10 -14.66
CA GLN A 44 -14.02 -5.83 -15.88
C GLN A 44 -12.74 -5.00 -15.66
N TYR A 45 -12.12 -5.10 -14.50
CA TYR A 45 -10.84 -4.42 -14.17
C TYR A 45 -9.74 -5.40 -13.72
N HIS A 46 -9.88 -6.68 -14.08
CA HIS A 46 -8.79 -7.65 -13.88
C HIS A 46 -7.57 -7.31 -14.74
N GLU A 47 -6.36 -7.58 -14.23
CA GLU A 47 -5.09 -7.27 -14.91
C GLU A 47 -4.88 -8.07 -16.20
N TYR A 48 -5.57 -9.22 -16.31
CA TYR A 48 -5.57 -10.11 -17.47
C TYR A 48 -6.89 -9.98 -18.20
N LYS A 49 -6.82 -9.56 -19.47
CA LYS A 49 -8.00 -9.26 -20.30
C LYS A 49 -8.78 -10.53 -20.61
N GLU A 50 -8.09 -11.63 -20.81
CA GLU A 50 -8.63 -12.95 -21.11
C GLU A 50 -9.63 -13.40 -20.02
N LEU A 51 -9.31 -13.14 -18.74
CA LEU A 51 -10.22 -13.46 -17.64
C LEU A 51 -11.44 -12.51 -17.58
N ASN A 52 -11.27 -11.23 -17.93
CA ASN A 52 -12.39 -10.30 -18.06
C ASN A 52 -13.34 -10.74 -19.19
N GLU A 53 -12.77 -11.14 -20.34
CA GLU A 53 -13.52 -11.58 -21.52
C GLU A 53 -14.25 -12.89 -21.27
N ALA A 54 -13.59 -13.88 -20.66
CA ALA A 54 -14.21 -15.12 -20.24
C ALA A 54 -15.40 -14.86 -19.31
N TYR A 55 -15.23 -14.02 -18.29
CA TYR A 55 -16.32 -13.68 -17.37
C TYR A 55 -17.44 -12.91 -18.07
N ARG A 56 -17.12 -11.97 -18.97
CA ARG A 56 -18.12 -11.20 -19.73
C ARG A 56 -18.97 -12.10 -20.63
N ASN A 57 -18.33 -13.07 -21.28
CA ASN A 57 -18.96 -13.91 -22.31
C ASN A 57 -19.66 -15.16 -21.75
N GLY A 58 -19.31 -15.61 -20.54
CA GLY A 58 -19.85 -16.84 -19.96
C GLY A 58 -20.10 -16.81 -18.46
N GLY A 59 -19.98 -15.64 -17.83
CA GLY A 59 -20.19 -15.48 -16.40
C GLY A 59 -19.17 -16.23 -15.54
N LYS A 60 -19.55 -16.45 -14.28
CA LYS A 60 -18.73 -17.17 -13.31
C LYS A 60 -18.49 -18.62 -13.71
N ASP A 61 -19.46 -19.27 -14.36
CA ASP A 61 -19.43 -20.70 -14.68
C ASP A 61 -18.43 -21.04 -15.79
N ARG A 62 -18.04 -20.07 -16.63
CA ARG A 62 -16.97 -20.24 -17.62
C ARG A 62 -15.57 -20.27 -17.01
N LEU A 63 -15.40 -19.75 -15.79
CA LEU A 63 -14.12 -19.73 -15.09
C LEU A 63 -14.10 -20.80 -14.00
N LYS A 64 -13.27 -21.82 -14.20
CA LYS A 64 -13.04 -22.87 -13.21
C LYS A 64 -11.84 -22.50 -12.34
N PHE A 65 -12.01 -22.52 -11.03
CA PHE A 65 -10.93 -22.28 -10.07
C PHE A 65 -10.50 -23.60 -9.42
N GLU A 66 -9.22 -23.93 -9.47
CA GLU A 66 -8.67 -25.21 -8.96
C GLU A 66 -7.42 -24.95 -8.11
N ILE A 67 -7.28 -25.69 -7.02
CA ILE A 67 -6.04 -25.71 -6.23
C ILE A 67 -5.16 -26.81 -6.81
N LEU A 68 -3.97 -26.44 -7.27
CA LEU A 68 -3.00 -27.38 -7.83
C LEU A 68 -2.17 -28.04 -6.73
N GLU A 69 -1.81 -27.25 -5.71
CA GLU A 69 -0.96 -27.73 -4.62
C GLU A 69 -1.14 -26.87 -3.38
N GLU A 70 -1.19 -27.52 -2.21
CA GLU A 70 -1.03 -26.86 -0.91
C GLU A 70 0.43 -26.96 -0.48
N CYS A 71 1.05 -25.84 -0.12
CA CYS A 71 2.45 -25.80 0.28
C CYS A 71 2.68 -24.77 1.39
N SER A 72 3.87 -24.75 1.98
CA SER A 72 4.20 -23.75 2.98
C SER A 72 4.45 -22.38 2.32
N ARG A 73 4.31 -21.30 3.12
CA ARG A 73 4.55 -19.94 2.63
C ARG A 73 5.95 -19.74 2.03
N ASN A 74 6.95 -20.47 2.54
CA ASN A 74 8.33 -20.34 2.09
C ASN A 74 8.57 -21.01 0.74
N GLU A 75 7.74 -21.97 0.36
CA GLU A 75 7.85 -22.74 -0.88
C GLU A 75 7.06 -22.13 -2.04
N LEU A 76 6.14 -21.20 -1.75
CA LEU A 76 5.20 -20.63 -2.75
C LEU A 76 5.90 -20.23 -4.06
N ASN A 77 6.99 -19.47 -3.99
CA ASN A 77 7.70 -19.00 -5.19
C ASN A 77 8.29 -20.15 -6.01
N ASP A 78 8.86 -21.16 -5.33
CA ASP A 78 9.51 -22.29 -6.01
C ASP A 78 8.45 -23.22 -6.62
N ARG A 79 7.32 -23.41 -5.92
CA ARG A 79 6.18 -24.19 -6.43
C ARG A 79 5.47 -23.48 -7.58
N GLU A 80 5.29 -22.15 -7.52
CA GLU A 80 4.72 -21.37 -8.63
C GLU A 80 5.58 -21.52 -9.90
N LYS A 81 6.92 -21.43 -9.78
CA LYS A 81 7.85 -21.66 -10.89
C LYS A 81 7.76 -23.09 -11.42
N PHE A 82 7.72 -24.09 -10.54
CA PHE A 82 7.57 -25.49 -10.93
C PHE A 82 6.30 -25.69 -11.76
N TRP A 83 5.13 -25.25 -11.25
CA TRP A 83 3.86 -25.40 -11.95
C TRP A 83 3.79 -24.61 -13.25
N PHE A 84 4.34 -23.40 -13.27
CA PHE A 84 4.41 -22.59 -14.49
C PHE A 84 5.22 -23.29 -15.59
N LYS A 85 6.38 -23.86 -15.23
CA LYS A 85 7.22 -24.63 -16.17
C LYS A 85 6.52 -25.92 -16.62
N TYR A 86 5.92 -26.65 -15.68
CA TYR A 86 5.20 -27.89 -15.97
C TYR A 86 4.03 -27.65 -16.92
N MET A 87 3.20 -26.63 -16.65
CA MET A 87 2.04 -26.30 -17.49
C MET A 87 2.44 -25.83 -18.89
N LYS A 88 3.58 -25.16 -19.06
CA LYS A 88 4.11 -24.82 -20.39
C LYS A 88 4.54 -26.02 -21.22
N GLN A 89 4.83 -27.17 -20.60
CA GLN A 89 5.16 -28.41 -21.29
C GLN A 89 3.91 -29.22 -21.66
N VAL A 90 2.74 -28.83 -21.14
CA VAL A 90 1.47 -29.48 -21.43
C VAL A 90 0.79 -28.74 -22.57
N ASP A 91 0.78 -29.33 -23.77
CA ASP A 91 0.26 -28.69 -25.00
C ASP A 91 -1.26 -28.36 -24.95
N SER A 92 -1.99 -28.87 -23.96
CA SER A 92 -3.43 -28.72 -23.87
C SER A 92 -3.91 -27.39 -23.28
N ILE A 93 -3.03 -26.62 -22.63
CA ILE A 93 -3.43 -25.40 -21.90
C ILE A 93 -2.45 -24.25 -22.18
N GLU A 94 -2.98 -23.11 -22.65
CA GLU A 94 -2.21 -21.89 -22.82
C GLU A 94 -2.15 -21.10 -21.50
N VAL A 95 -0.96 -20.98 -20.89
CA VAL A 95 -0.79 -20.20 -19.66
C VAL A 95 -0.62 -18.71 -19.96
N ILE A 96 -1.60 -17.89 -19.56
CA ILE A 96 -1.67 -16.45 -19.90
C ILE A 96 -0.78 -15.54 -19.03
N ASN A 97 -0.08 -16.08 -18.04
CA ASN A 97 0.78 -15.30 -17.15
C ASN A 97 1.95 -14.67 -17.94
N LYS A 98 1.98 -13.33 -18.00
CA LYS A 98 2.98 -12.55 -18.77
C LYS A 98 4.45 -12.83 -18.42
N THR A 99 4.77 -13.12 -17.17
CA THR A 99 6.12 -13.48 -16.71
C THR A 99 6.04 -14.41 -15.51
N GLU A 100 7.12 -15.15 -15.25
CA GLU A 100 7.36 -15.71 -13.91
C GLU A 100 7.34 -14.56 -12.90
N ARG A 101 6.43 -14.61 -11.94
CA ARG A 101 6.36 -13.58 -10.90
C ARG A 101 7.46 -13.86 -9.88
N THR A 102 8.66 -13.39 -10.15
CA THR A 102 9.63 -13.25 -9.06
C THR A 102 9.12 -12.11 -8.18
N HIS A 103 8.45 -12.45 -7.08
CA HIS A 103 8.26 -11.50 -5.98
C HIS A 103 9.64 -11.24 -5.36
N THR A 104 10.51 -10.51 -6.07
CA THR A 104 11.67 -9.88 -5.48
C THR A 104 11.11 -8.83 -4.53
N LYS A 105 10.96 -9.21 -3.26
CA LYS A 105 10.97 -8.25 -2.17
C LYS A 105 12.36 -7.64 -2.16
N SER A 106 12.65 -6.76 -3.11
CA SER A 106 13.76 -5.84 -3.01
C SER A 106 13.39 -4.91 -1.85
N LYS A 107 13.56 -5.39 -0.61
CA LYS A 107 13.54 -4.52 0.55
C LYS A 107 14.67 -3.55 0.32
N VAL A 108 14.32 -2.30 0.04
CA VAL A 108 15.30 -1.21 0.09
C VAL A 108 15.89 -1.27 1.50
N LYS A 109 17.16 -1.66 1.61
CA LYS A 109 17.81 -1.93 2.90
C LYS A 109 17.86 -0.68 3.79
N ASP A 110 18.00 0.48 3.16
CA ASP A 110 18.01 1.78 3.82
C ASP A 110 17.02 2.75 3.16
N THR A 111 15.95 3.08 3.88
CA THR A 111 14.94 4.06 3.46
C THR A 111 15.19 5.45 4.06
N SER A 112 16.28 5.66 4.80
CA SER A 112 16.55 6.88 5.57
C SER A 112 16.53 8.14 4.70
N ARG A 113 17.19 8.11 3.53
CA ARG A 113 17.22 9.23 2.57
C ARG A 113 15.83 9.60 2.06
N MET A 114 15.02 8.60 1.69
CA MET A 114 13.66 8.81 1.21
C MET A 114 12.75 9.34 2.33
N CYS A 115 12.87 8.80 3.55
CA CYS A 115 12.14 9.31 4.71
C CYS A 115 12.48 10.77 5.01
N LYS A 116 13.78 11.16 4.99
CA LYS A 116 14.21 12.55 5.19
C LYS A 116 13.65 13.49 4.11
N ALA A 117 13.65 13.06 2.85
CA ALA A 117 13.11 13.84 1.75
C ALA A 117 11.58 14.02 1.82
N GLN A 118 10.86 13.09 2.46
CA GLN A 118 9.40 13.12 2.64
C GLN A 118 8.95 13.75 3.97
N GLN A 119 9.88 14.13 4.84
CA GLN A 119 9.58 14.74 6.14
C GLN A 119 9.43 16.27 6.02
N SER A 120 8.48 16.81 6.78
CA SER A 120 8.30 18.25 6.98
C SER A 120 8.08 19.02 5.66
N VAL A 121 8.56 20.27 5.63
CA VAL A 121 8.47 21.24 4.52
C VAL A 121 9.06 20.77 3.20
N ASN A 122 9.86 19.69 3.18
CA ASN A 122 10.43 19.14 1.95
C ASN A 122 9.41 18.33 1.15
N ASN A 123 8.30 17.92 1.77
CA ASN A 123 7.22 17.25 1.06
C ASN A 123 6.46 18.27 0.20
N PRO A 124 6.31 18.08 -1.13
CA PRO A 124 5.55 18.99 -1.99
C PRO A 124 4.07 19.16 -1.60
N ARG A 125 3.55 18.23 -0.79
CA ARG A 125 2.19 18.28 -0.22
C ARG A 125 2.12 18.98 1.14
N CYS A 126 3.25 19.44 1.68
CA CYS A 126 3.28 20.17 2.94
C CYS A 126 2.59 21.52 2.74
N ARG A 127 1.44 21.69 3.40
CA ARG A 127 0.59 22.88 3.27
C ARG A 127 1.15 24.10 4.01
N LEU A 128 2.02 23.89 4.99
CA LEU A 128 2.57 24.94 5.84
C LEU A 128 4.09 25.02 5.65
N SER A 129 4.61 26.23 5.59
CA SER A 129 6.05 26.47 5.64
C SER A 129 6.58 26.29 7.06
N LYS A 130 7.91 26.27 7.19
CA LYS A 130 8.58 26.21 8.51
C LYS A 130 8.21 27.43 9.35
N GLN A 131 8.10 28.59 8.72
CA GLN A 131 7.74 29.84 9.39
C GLN A 131 6.29 29.82 9.88
N ASP A 132 5.35 29.29 9.08
CA ASP A 132 3.95 29.18 9.49
C ASP A 132 3.80 28.32 10.76
N ILE A 133 4.57 27.24 10.85
CA ILE A 133 4.57 26.37 12.03
C ILE A 133 5.05 27.13 13.27
N PHE A 134 6.11 27.94 13.16
CA PHE A 134 6.60 28.75 14.28
C PHE A 134 5.61 29.83 14.70
N ASN A 135 4.99 30.52 13.74
CA ASN A 135 3.96 31.51 14.03
C ASN A 135 2.76 30.86 14.75
N ILE A 136 2.32 29.68 14.32
CA ILE A 136 1.25 28.93 15.00
C ILE A 136 1.64 28.59 16.44
N LEU A 137 2.89 28.16 16.68
CA LEU A 137 3.37 27.87 18.03
C LEU A 137 3.37 29.13 18.92
N ASP A 138 3.82 30.26 18.40
CA ASP A 138 3.80 31.56 19.10
C ASP A 138 2.36 31.98 19.45
N MET A 139 1.43 31.87 18.50
CA MET A 139 0.02 32.20 18.72
C MET A 139 -0.62 31.31 19.80
N VAL A 140 -0.26 30.02 19.84
CA VAL A 140 -0.72 29.09 20.89
C VAL A 140 -0.16 29.48 22.26
N GLU A 141 1.11 29.88 22.33
CA GLU A 141 1.76 30.33 23.57
C GLU A 141 1.19 31.65 24.08
N GLN A 142 0.83 32.57 23.17
CA GLN A 142 0.11 33.82 23.47
C GLN A 142 -1.35 33.59 23.90
N GLY A 143 -1.82 32.34 23.92
CA GLY A 143 -3.17 31.99 24.36
C GLY A 143 -4.27 32.25 23.34
N ILE A 144 -3.93 32.47 22.06
CA ILE A 144 -4.92 32.61 20.99
C ILE A 144 -5.68 31.29 20.84
N LYS A 145 -7.00 31.36 20.64
CA LYS A 145 -7.82 30.16 20.52
C LYS A 145 -7.43 29.39 19.26
N ARG A 146 -7.30 28.07 19.40
CA ARG A 146 -6.95 27.17 18.29
C ARG A 146 -7.92 27.27 17.12
N LYS A 147 -9.18 27.60 17.38
CA LYS A 147 -10.19 27.85 16.34
C LYS A 147 -9.80 29.01 15.42
N ASP A 148 -9.36 30.13 16.00
CA ASP A 148 -8.99 31.33 15.23
C ASP A 148 -7.73 31.06 14.39
N ILE A 149 -6.77 30.34 14.96
CA ILE A 149 -5.55 29.89 14.26
C ILE A 149 -5.90 28.91 13.12
N ALA A 150 -6.85 27.99 13.35
CA ALA A 150 -7.30 27.01 12.38
C ALA A 150 -7.93 27.68 11.15
N GLU A 151 -8.74 28.72 11.37
CA GLU A 151 -9.34 29.53 10.30
C GLU A 151 -8.27 30.31 9.53
N GLN A 152 -7.34 30.97 10.23
CA GLN A 152 -6.27 31.76 9.61
C GLN A 152 -5.36 30.94 8.69
N TYR A 153 -5.00 29.72 9.11
CA TYR A 153 -4.09 28.86 8.35
C TYR A 153 -4.79 27.79 7.51
N ASN A 154 -6.14 27.76 7.50
CA ASN A 154 -6.96 26.76 6.82
C ASN A 154 -6.54 25.31 7.16
N ILE A 155 -6.42 25.03 8.45
CA ILE A 155 -6.03 23.74 9.03
C ILE A 155 -7.01 23.30 10.11
N SER A 156 -7.07 21.99 10.40
CA SER A 156 -7.93 21.50 11.48
C SER A 156 -7.36 21.84 12.86
N GLU A 157 -8.21 22.14 13.85
CA GLU A 157 -7.80 22.33 15.25
C GLU A 157 -7.02 21.12 15.82
N ASN A 158 -7.39 19.91 15.40
CA ASN A 158 -6.70 18.68 15.75
C ASN A 158 -5.25 18.67 15.26
N TYR A 159 -4.98 19.25 14.09
CA TYR A 159 -3.62 19.38 13.56
C TYR A 159 -2.79 20.30 14.45
N ILE A 160 -3.32 21.47 14.83
CA ILE A 160 -2.67 22.43 15.74
C ILE A 160 -2.30 21.77 17.07
N SER A 161 -3.20 20.98 17.65
CA SER A 161 -2.95 20.29 18.92
C SER A 161 -1.80 19.26 18.88
N ARG A 162 -1.37 18.84 17.68
CA ARG A 162 -0.27 17.89 17.44
C ARG A 162 1.04 18.58 17.08
N ILE A 163 1.01 19.85 16.65
CA ILE A 163 2.22 20.62 16.34
C ILE A 163 3.09 20.71 17.61
N GLY A 164 4.40 20.52 17.46
CA GLY A 164 5.36 20.59 18.57
C GLY A 164 5.37 19.39 19.52
N LYS A 165 4.40 18.46 19.44
CA LYS A 165 4.34 17.27 20.32
C LYS A 165 5.07 16.05 19.77
N ASP A 166 5.51 16.08 18.51
CA ASP A 166 6.37 15.01 17.99
C ASP A 166 7.76 15.18 18.59
N ARG A 167 8.13 14.28 19.50
CA ARG A 167 9.41 14.23 20.23
C ARG A 167 10.66 14.19 19.35
N ARG A 168 10.51 14.10 18.02
CA ARG A 168 11.55 13.81 17.03
C ARG A 168 12.02 15.01 16.23
N ILE A 169 11.49 16.20 16.48
CA ILE A 169 11.84 17.40 15.71
C ILE A 169 12.81 18.26 16.55
N GLU A 170 14.12 18.01 16.38
CA GLU A 170 15.22 18.77 17.00
C GLU A 170 15.06 20.28 16.77
N GLU A 171 14.55 20.66 15.60
CA GLU A 171 14.33 22.06 15.18
C GLU A 171 13.39 22.85 16.11
N TYR A 172 12.43 22.19 16.79
CA TYR A 172 11.55 22.87 17.75
C TYR A 172 12.27 23.15 19.06
N LYS A 173 13.10 22.21 19.53
CA LYS A 173 13.91 22.43 20.74
C LYS A 173 14.89 23.58 20.53
N GLU A 174 15.53 23.63 19.36
CA GLU A 174 16.43 24.74 18.99
C GLU A 174 15.68 26.08 18.92
N TYR A 175 14.48 26.10 18.34
CA TYR A 175 13.64 27.30 18.28
C TYR A 175 13.30 27.83 19.69
N TYR A 176 12.80 26.99 20.60
CA TYR A 176 12.51 27.41 21.97
C TYR A 176 13.78 27.83 22.73
N ALA A 177 14.90 27.11 22.58
CA ALA A 177 16.16 27.46 23.22
C ALA A 177 16.73 28.80 22.73
N ASN A 178 16.53 29.15 21.46
CA ASN A 178 16.95 30.44 20.92
C ASN A 178 16.05 31.58 21.43
N LYS A 179 14.73 31.32 21.51
CA LYS A 179 13.76 32.27 22.07
C LYS A 179 14.06 32.61 23.53
N GLU A 180 14.44 31.62 24.34
CA GLU A 180 14.86 31.83 25.73
C GLU A 180 16.14 32.67 25.85
N LYS A 181 17.13 32.43 24.97
CA LYS A 181 18.37 33.22 24.94
C LYS A 181 18.14 34.68 24.58
N ASP A 182 17.25 34.95 23.62
CA ASP A 182 16.94 36.31 23.19
C ASP A 182 16.14 37.06 24.28
N ALA A 183 15.19 36.40 24.95
CA ALA A 183 14.48 36.97 26.09
C ALA A 183 15.44 37.33 27.25
N THR A 184 16.45 36.49 27.51
CA THR A 184 17.42 36.72 28.58
C THR A 184 18.35 37.90 28.28
N LYS A 185 18.75 38.09 27.02
CA LYS A 185 19.57 39.23 26.59
C LYS A 185 18.86 40.57 26.75
N VAL A 186 17.57 40.63 26.41
CA VAL A 186 16.75 41.85 26.53
C VAL A 186 16.48 42.23 27.99
N ALA A 187 16.41 41.25 28.89
CA ALA A 187 16.25 41.49 30.33
C ALA A 187 17.56 41.90 31.04
N SER A 188 18.72 41.66 30.42
CA SER A 188 20.06 41.99 30.95
C SER A 188 20.67 43.27 30.37
N ALA A 189 19.96 43.96 29.47
CA ALA A 189 20.34 45.23 28.85
C ALA A 189 19.48 46.37 29.40
#